data_AF-A0A4R4TZ98-F1
#
_entry.id   AF-A0A4R4TZ98-F1
#
_cell.length_a   1.000
_cell.length_b   1.000
_cell.length_c   1.000
_cell.angle_alpha   90.00
_cell.angle_beta   90.00
_cell.angle_gamma   90.00
#
_symmetry.space_group_name_H-M   'P 1'
#
loop_
_entity.id
_entity.type
_entity.pdbx_description
1 polymer ?
#
loop_
_entity_poly.entity_id
_entity_poly.type
_entity_poly.pdbx_seq_one_letter_code
_entity_poly.pdbx_strand_id
1 'polypeptide(L)'
;MAGAARLYAFDGDASWGGYEMVSGRWFTRPGEAAVPGTFLAATGARIGDTVTLTDHGEAVAVRIVGEVFHPTNNLLVFTDAATFAATKPTLVAASYHIGLTDGTDVTGYVTGLNSVLASSGFTAQHGQSGDSSDTIVLLNALAALLTLMLVAVAGMGVLNMVVLDTRERVRDLGIHKALGMTPWQTTTMVIASVIVTGLTGGAIGTSAGVALHRVVVPAMGHNAGITLPVTVTDVYQPAGLALLGLGGLLIAILGALLPAGWAARTRTAVALRTE
;
A
#
# COMPACT_ATOMS: atom_id res chain seq x y z
N MET A 1 8.90 3.57 -34.73
CA MET A 1 9.38 4.77 -34.00
C MET A 1 10.60 4.35 -33.20
N ALA A 2 11.71 5.10 -33.30
CA ALA A 2 12.93 4.81 -32.54
C ALA A 2 12.85 5.55 -31.20
N GLY A 3 12.90 4.81 -30.09
CA GLY A 3 12.99 5.33 -28.74
C GLY A 3 14.15 4.67 -28.03
N ALA A 4 14.82 5.40 -27.13
CA ALA A 4 15.86 4.82 -26.28
C ALA A 4 15.19 4.02 -25.15
N ALA A 5 15.51 2.72 -25.06
CA ALA A 5 15.11 1.86 -23.96
C ALA A 5 16.35 1.44 -23.17
N ARG A 6 16.21 1.25 -21.86
CA ARG A 6 17.25 0.63 -21.04
C ARG A 6 17.08 -0.87 -21.06
N LEU A 7 18.19 -1.57 -21.29
CA LEU A 7 18.24 -3.02 -21.35
C LEU A 7 18.81 -3.58 -20.05
N TYR A 8 18.12 -4.54 -19.46
CA TYR A 8 18.61 -5.38 -18.37
C TYR A 8 18.81 -6.79 -18.90
N ALA A 9 20.07 -7.20 -18.98
CA ALA A 9 20.48 -8.51 -19.43
C ALA A 9 20.91 -9.35 -18.22
N PHE A 10 20.31 -10.52 -18.05
CA PHE A 10 20.58 -11.40 -16.92
C PHE A 10 21.42 -12.59 -17.37
N ASP A 11 22.38 -12.96 -16.53
CA ASP A 11 23.12 -14.21 -16.67
C ASP A 11 22.50 -15.26 -15.73
N GLY A 12 22.12 -16.41 -16.28
CA GLY A 12 21.43 -17.48 -15.56
C GLY A 12 19.93 -17.26 -15.32
N ASP A 13 19.34 -18.09 -14.45
CA ASP A 13 17.92 -17.98 -14.07
C ASP A 13 17.71 -16.77 -13.15
N ALA A 14 16.94 -15.80 -13.62
CA ALA A 14 16.57 -14.59 -12.89
C ALA A 14 15.09 -14.56 -12.48
N SER A 15 14.35 -15.67 -12.66
CA SER A 15 12.93 -15.74 -12.33
C SER A 15 12.63 -15.51 -10.84
N TRP A 16 13.61 -15.78 -9.97
CA TRP A 16 13.55 -15.53 -8.53
C TRP A 16 13.64 -14.04 -8.16
N GLY A 17 13.95 -13.15 -9.11
CA GLY A 17 14.16 -11.71 -8.86
C GLY A 17 12.93 -10.92 -8.39
N GLY A 18 11.80 -11.59 -8.13
CA GLY A 18 10.60 -10.96 -7.57
C GLY A 18 9.80 -10.12 -8.58
N TYR A 19 10.09 -10.26 -9.87
CA TYR A 19 9.37 -9.58 -10.93
C TYR A 19 7.97 -10.20 -11.11
N GLU A 20 6.95 -9.46 -10.70
CA GLU A 20 5.58 -9.94 -10.84
C GLU A 20 5.11 -9.83 -12.30
N MET A 21 4.59 -10.93 -12.85
CA MET A 21 4.09 -10.97 -14.22
C MET A 21 2.65 -10.47 -14.28
N VAL A 22 2.39 -9.49 -15.15
CA VAL A 22 1.04 -9.04 -15.50
C VAL A 22 0.38 -10.05 -16.45
N SER A 23 1.15 -10.51 -17.46
CA SER A 23 0.67 -11.45 -18.48
C SER A 23 1.84 -12.21 -19.12
N GLY A 24 1.57 -13.40 -19.66
CA GLY A 24 2.59 -14.25 -20.26
C GLY A 24 3.53 -14.90 -19.24
N ARG A 25 4.82 -15.00 -19.56
CA ARG A 25 5.82 -15.65 -18.70
C ARG A 25 7.17 -14.93 -18.71
N TRP A 26 8.00 -15.23 -17.72
CA TRP A 26 9.40 -14.83 -17.73
C TRP A 26 10.14 -15.45 -18.92
N PHE A 27 11.17 -14.77 -19.42
CA PHE A 27 12.03 -15.30 -20.47
C PHE A 27 12.85 -16.48 -19.91
N THR A 28 13.05 -17.52 -20.73
CA THR A 28 13.78 -18.73 -20.29
C THR A 28 14.90 -19.13 -21.24
N ARG A 29 15.07 -18.41 -22.35
CA ARG A 29 16.07 -18.72 -23.38
C ARG A 29 16.46 -17.47 -24.16
N PRO A 30 17.65 -17.47 -24.80
CA PRO A 30 18.13 -16.35 -25.58
C PRO A 30 17.15 -15.95 -26.70
N GLY A 31 17.06 -14.65 -26.96
CA GLY A 31 16.12 -14.09 -27.94
C GLY A 31 14.69 -13.91 -27.43
N GLU A 32 14.41 -14.20 -26.15
CA GLU A 32 13.15 -13.88 -25.49
C GLU A 32 13.31 -12.71 -24.54
N ALA A 33 12.30 -11.84 -24.46
CA ALA A 33 12.28 -10.70 -23.56
C ALA A 33 10.95 -10.58 -22.80
N ALA A 34 11.04 -10.12 -21.55
CA ALA A 34 9.91 -9.61 -20.77
C ALA A 34 10.01 -8.09 -20.69
N VAL A 35 8.90 -7.39 -20.85
CA VAL A 35 8.89 -5.91 -20.91
C VAL A 35 7.75 -5.34 -20.06
N PRO A 36 7.87 -4.12 -19.50
CA PRO A 36 6.75 -3.50 -18.82
C PRO A 36 5.64 -3.07 -19.78
N GLY A 37 4.41 -2.91 -19.26
CA GLY A 37 3.27 -2.41 -20.03
C GLY A 37 3.52 -1.06 -20.70
N THR A 38 4.34 -0.19 -20.09
CA THR A 38 4.78 1.09 -20.65
C THR A 38 5.51 0.93 -21.98
N PHE A 39 6.34 -0.12 -22.11
CA PHE A 39 7.03 -0.44 -23.35
C PHE A 39 6.05 -0.91 -24.44
N LEU A 40 5.09 -1.77 -24.08
CA LEU A 40 4.06 -2.25 -25.00
C LEU A 40 3.19 -1.09 -25.50
N ALA A 41 2.77 -0.19 -24.60
CA ALA A 41 1.98 0.98 -24.93
C ALA A 41 2.73 1.97 -25.84
N ALA A 42 4.02 2.22 -25.57
CA ALA A 42 4.82 3.16 -26.34
C ALA A 42 5.23 2.62 -27.73
N THR A 43 5.46 1.33 -27.85
CA THR A 43 5.90 0.70 -29.11
C THR A 43 4.74 0.15 -29.94
N GLY A 44 3.57 -0.05 -29.34
CA GLY A 44 2.43 -0.73 -29.94
C GLY A 44 2.62 -2.24 -30.08
N ALA A 45 3.72 -2.79 -29.55
CA ALA A 45 4.02 -4.22 -29.60
C ALA A 45 3.12 -5.01 -28.64
N ARG A 46 2.90 -6.29 -28.94
CA ARG A 46 2.13 -7.22 -28.11
C ARG A 46 2.98 -8.43 -27.70
N ILE A 47 2.52 -9.13 -26.67
CA ILE A 47 3.11 -10.43 -26.30
C ILE A 47 2.99 -11.37 -27.50
N GLY A 48 4.12 -11.97 -27.88
CA GLY A 48 4.26 -12.82 -29.06
C GLY A 48 5.01 -12.15 -30.21
N ASP A 49 5.01 -10.81 -30.27
CA ASP A 49 5.67 -10.05 -31.33
C ASP A 49 7.20 -10.06 -31.18
N THR A 50 7.89 -9.86 -32.30
CA THR A 50 9.35 -9.69 -32.34
C THR A 50 9.67 -8.21 -32.53
N VAL A 51 10.47 -7.67 -31.61
CA VAL A 51 10.98 -6.30 -31.66
C VAL A 51 12.47 -6.33 -31.92
N THR A 52 12.93 -5.43 -32.78
CA THR A 52 14.35 -5.24 -33.04
C THR A 52 14.92 -4.21 -32.09
N LEU A 53 15.85 -4.63 -31.25
CA LEU A 53 16.64 -3.75 -30.40
C LEU A 53 17.91 -3.38 -31.15
N THR A 54 18.22 -2.09 -31.20
CA THR A 54 19.48 -1.62 -31.78
C THR A 54 20.41 -1.20 -30.67
N ASP A 55 21.54 -1.87 -30.56
CA ASP A 55 22.59 -1.57 -29.59
C ASP A 55 23.87 -1.21 -30.35
N HIS A 56 24.34 0.03 -30.20
CA HIS A 56 25.56 0.54 -30.86
C HIS A 56 25.63 0.31 -32.39
N GLY A 57 24.47 0.25 -33.07
CA GLY A 57 24.36 0.06 -34.52
C GLY A 57 24.12 -1.38 -34.97
N GLU A 58 24.18 -2.36 -34.06
CA GLU A 58 23.80 -3.74 -34.33
C GLU A 58 22.35 -4.01 -33.95
N ALA A 59 21.62 -4.68 -34.84
CA ALA A 59 20.22 -5.01 -34.68
C ALA A 59 20.06 -6.44 -34.16
N VAL A 60 19.49 -6.58 -32.97
CA VAL A 60 19.20 -7.87 -32.33
C VAL A 60 17.68 -8.01 -32.22
N ALA A 61 17.14 -9.08 -32.80
CA ALA A 61 15.71 -9.37 -32.73
C ALA A 61 15.38 -10.16 -31.46
N VAL A 62 14.41 -9.67 -30.69
CA VAL A 62 13.91 -10.34 -29.47
C VAL A 62 12.41 -10.51 -29.54
N ARG A 63 11.91 -11.67 -29.10
CA ARG A 63 10.48 -11.95 -29.01
C ARG A 63 9.97 -11.60 -27.61
N ILE A 64 8.90 -10.81 -27.55
CA ILE A 64 8.24 -10.48 -26.29
C ILE A 64 7.43 -11.70 -25.84
N VAL A 65 7.73 -12.24 -24.66
CA VAL A 65 7.07 -13.44 -24.10
C VAL A 65 6.27 -13.17 -22.83
N GLY A 66 6.40 -11.98 -22.25
CA GLY A 66 5.64 -11.59 -21.09
C GLY A 66 5.66 -10.09 -20.81
N GLU A 67 4.65 -9.66 -20.07
CA GLU A 67 4.52 -8.32 -19.49
C GLU A 67 4.85 -8.37 -18.01
N VAL A 68 5.86 -7.61 -17.57
CA VAL A 68 6.27 -7.52 -16.17
C VAL A 68 5.74 -6.25 -15.52
N PHE A 69 5.30 -6.34 -14.27
CA PHE A 69 4.95 -5.16 -13.49
C PHE A 69 6.22 -4.38 -13.13
N HIS A 70 6.25 -3.10 -13.50
CA HIS A 70 7.31 -2.20 -13.08
C HIS A 70 6.73 -0.85 -12.66
N PRO A 71 7.02 -0.35 -11.44
CA PRO A 71 6.36 0.83 -10.88
C PRO A 71 6.85 2.15 -11.47
N THR A 72 7.83 2.14 -12.38
CA THR A 72 8.35 3.35 -13.03
C THR A 72 8.02 3.39 -14.52
N ASN A 73 7.73 4.59 -15.02
CA ASN A 73 7.40 4.84 -16.42
C ASN A 73 8.66 4.94 -17.31
N ASN A 74 9.50 3.91 -17.26
CA ASN A 74 10.69 3.80 -18.09
C ASN A 74 10.47 2.75 -19.19
N LEU A 75 11.04 2.99 -20.38
CA LEU A 75 11.13 1.97 -21.42
C LEU A 75 12.23 0.99 -21.03
N LEU A 76 11.84 -0.15 -20.48
CA LEU A 76 12.75 -1.19 -20.04
C LEU A 76 12.55 -2.47 -20.85
N VAL A 77 13.63 -3.21 -21.05
CA VAL A 77 13.59 -4.56 -21.62
C VAL A 77 14.43 -5.49 -20.74
N PHE A 78 13.83 -6.59 -20.30
CA PHE A 78 14.48 -7.64 -19.53
C PHE A 78 14.69 -8.85 -20.46
N THR A 79 15.92 -9.35 -20.56
CA THR A 79 16.28 -10.43 -21.49
C THR A 79 17.47 -11.24 -20.96
N ASP A 80 17.72 -12.38 -21.58
CA ASP A 80 18.90 -13.19 -21.34
C ASP A 80 20.17 -12.54 -21.93
N ALA A 81 21.26 -12.49 -21.19
CA ALA A 81 22.53 -11.90 -21.63
C ALA A 81 23.16 -12.60 -22.83
N ALA A 82 22.94 -13.92 -22.99
CA ALA A 82 23.41 -14.66 -24.15
C ALA A 82 22.71 -14.22 -25.46
N THR A 83 21.59 -13.50 -25.37
CA THR A 83 20.93 -12.85 -26.53
C THR A 83 21.86 -11.87 -27.24
N PHE A 84 22.80 -11.26 -26.51
CA PHE A 84 23.76 -10.28 -27.05
C PHE A 84 25.18 -10.81 -27.15
N ALA A 85 25.42 -12.10 -26.89
CA ALA A 85 26.77 -12.68 -26.88
C ALA A 85 27.51 -12.52 -28.23
N ALA A 86 26.79 -12.51 -29.35
CA ALA A 86 27.36 -12.31 -30.68
C ALA A 86 27.80 -10.86 -30.94
N THR A 87 27.08 -9.90 -30.38
CA THR A 87 27.26 -8.45 -30.58
C THR A 87 28.20 -7.84 -29.54
N LYS A 88 28.23 -8.40 -28.33
CA LYS A 88 29.05 -7.96 -27.20
C LYS A 88 29.68 -9.15 -26.48
N PRO A 89 30.79 -9.69 -26.99
CA PRO A 89 31.47 -10.84 -26.37
C PRO A 89 32.08 -10.53 -25.00
N THR A 90 32.26 -9.25 -24.64
CA THR A 90 32.75 -8.79 -23.33
C THR A 90 31.68 -7.99 -22.59
N LEU A 91 30.60 -8.67 -22.19
CA LEU A 91 29.67 -8.16 -21.20
C LEU A 91 30.29 -8.25 -19.80
N VAL A 92 30.44 -7.11 -19.13
CA VAL A 92 30.83 -7.06 -17.71
C VAL A 92 29.56 -6.87 -16.88
N ALA A 93 29.37 -7.70 -15.86
CA ALA A 93 28.23 -7.57 -14.97
C ALA A 93 28.27 -6.22 -14.24
N ALA A 94 27.24 -5.39 -14.46
CA ALA A 94 27.11 -4.10 -13.80
C ALA A 94 26.68 -4.24 -12.32
N SER A 95 26.00 -5.35 -11.99
CA SER A 95 25.49 -5.64 -10.65
C SER A 95 25.28 -7.14 -10.48
N TYR A 96 25.51 -7.64 -9.26
CA TYR A 96 25.18 -9.01 -8.87
C TYR A 96 23.96 -9.00 -7.96
N HIS A 97 22.99 -9.85 -8.27
CA HIS A 97 21.81 -10.03 -7.43
C HIS A 97 22.00 -11.30 -6.59
N ILE A 98 21.61 -11.25 -5.33
CA ILE A 98 21.71 -12.37 -4.38
C ILE A 98 20.32 -12.64 -3.82
N GLY A 99 19.79 -13.82 -4.09
CA GLY A 99 18.56 -14.31 -3.47
C GLY A 99 18.86 -14.82 -2.06
N LEU A 100 18.20 -14.25 -1.06
CA LEU A 100 18.33 -14.70 0.33
C LEU A 100 17.29 -15.77 0.62
N THR A 101 17.66 -16.75 1.46
CA THR A 101 16.71 -17.75 1.98
C THR A 101 15.74 -17.12 2.96
N ASP A 102 14.55 -17.69 3.07
CA ASP A 102 13.52 -17.21 3.99
C ASP A 102 14.03 -17.19 5.45
N GLY A 103 13.69 -16.12 6.17
CA GLY A 103 14.11 -15.92 7.57
C GLY A 103 15.51 -15.34 7.75
N THR A 104 16.25 -15.06 6.68
CA THR A 104 17.56 -14.38 6.77
C THR A 104 17.38 -12.93 7.20
N ASP A 105 18.14 -12.48 8.21
CA ASP A 105 18.25 -11.05 8.52
C ASP A 105 19.05 -10.34 7.42
N VAL A 106 18.33 -9.64 6.54
CA VAL A 106 18.88 -8.90 5.40
C VAL A 106 19.87 -7.83 5.86
N THR A 107 19.57 -7.14 6.97
CA THR A 107 20.40 -6.01 7.44
C THR A 107 21.73 -6.52 7.98
N GLY A 108 21.68 -7.56 8.81
CA GLY A 108 22.86 -8.26 9.29
C GLY A 108 23.68 -8.85 8.14
N TYR A 109 23.03 -9.48 7.16
CA TYR A 109 23.69 -10.05 5.98
C TYR A 109 24.42 -8.99 5.15
N VAL A 110 23.76 -7.88 4.82
CA VAL A 110 24.36 -6.79 4.04
C VAL A 110 25.52 -6.15 4.79
N THR A 111 25.38 -5.95 6.11
CA THR A 111 26.47 -5.42 6.95
C THR A 111 27.68 -6.35 6.95
N GLY A 112 27.45 -7.66 7.15
CA GLY A 112 28.49 -8.67 7.10
C GLY A 112 29.16 -8.76 5.73
N LEU A 113 28.37 -8.75 4.66
CA LEU A 113 28.89 -8.81 3.29
C LEU A 113 29.72 -7.56 2.94
N ASN A 114 29.26 -6.36 3.32
CA ASN A 114 30.02 -5.12 3.14
C ASN A 114 31.35 -5.12 3.92
N SER A 115 31.42 -5.77 5.08
CA SER A 115 32.68 -5.89 5.83
C SER A 115 33.74 -6.71 5.09
N VAL A 116 33.30 -7.77 4.37
CA VAL A 116 34.18 -8.63 3.58
C VAL A 116 34.54 -7.98 2.24
N LEU A 117 33.59 -7.26 1.63
CA LEU A 117 33.77 -6.61 0.33
C LEU A 117 34.52 -5.28 0.39
N ALA A 118 34.85 -4.77 1.59
CA ALA A 118 35.46 -3.45 1.77
C ALA A 118 36.74 -3.20 0.94
N SER A 119 37.53 -4.26 0.66
CA SER A 119 38.76 -4.17 -0.15
C SER A 119 38.56 -4.39 -1.64
N SER A 120 37.37 -4.83 -2.05
CA SER A 120 37.07 -5.26 -3.43
C SER A 120 36.44 -4.15 -4.29
N GLY A 121 36.08 -3.01 -3.70
CA GLY A 121 35.39 -1.91 -4.39
C GLY A 121 33.90 -2.16 -4.66
N PHE A 122 33.37 -3.31 -4.24
CA PHE A 122 31.95 -3.63 -4.30
C PHE A 122 31.22 -3.22 -3.03
N THR A 123 29.97 -2.79 -3.17
CA THR A 123 29.06 -2.55 -2.05
C THR A 123 27.80 -3.38 -2.25
N ALA A 124 27.43 -4.13 -1.22
CA ALA A 124 26.15 -4.79 -1.12
C ALA A 124 25.11 -3.78 -0.60
N GLN A 125 23.95 -3.79 -1.24
CA GLN A 125 22.80 -3.00 -0.85
C GLN A 125 21.57 -3.89 -0.82
N HIS A 126 20.51 -3.45 -0.15
CA HIS A 126 19.25 -4.17 -0.14
C HIS A 126 18.71 -4.27 -1.58
N GLY A 127 18.43 -5.49 -2.05
CA GLY A 127 17.87 -5.74 -3.37
C GLY A 127 16.47 -5.17 -3.47
N GLN A 128 16.38 -3.92 -3.97
CA GLN A 128 15.22 -3.18 -4.47
C GLN A 128 13.82 -3.54 -3.92
N SER A 129 13.72 -3.85 -2.63
CA SER A 129 12.47 -4.10 -1.90
C SER A 129 12.26 -3.09 -0.77
N GLY A 130 13.08 -2.03 -0.72
CA GLY A 130 13.12 -1.16 0.45
C GLY A 130 13.86 0.16 0.30
N ASP A 131 14.27 0.57 -0.90
CA ASP A 131 14.48 2.01 -1.13
C ASP A 131 13.08 2.60 -1.29
N SER A 132 12.40 2.78 -0.16
CA SER A 132 11.29 3.71 -0.09
C SER A 132 11.90 5.05 -0.44
N SER A 133 11.94 5.38 -1.74
CA SER A 133 12.38 6.68 -2.24
C SER A 133 11.79 7.72 -1.30
N ASP A 134 12.57 8.69 -0.81
CA ASP A 134 12.11 9.68 0.18
C ASP A 134 10.72 10.25 -0.17
N THR A 135 10.42 10.31 -1.46
CA THR A 135 9.09 10.55 -2.05
C THR A 135 7.97 9.63 -1.52
N ILE A 136 8.13 8.30 -1.52
CA ILE A 136 7.14 7.34 -0.99
C ILE A 136 6.93 7.54 0.51
N VAL A 137 8.01 7.74 1.28
CA VAL A 137 7.91 8.01 2.71
C VAL A 137 7.12 9.31 2.96
N LEU A 138 7.44 10.36 2.19
CA LEU A 138 6.73 11.64 2.25
C LEU A 138 5.25 11.50 1.88
N LEU A 139 4.93 10.76 0.81
CA LEU A 139 3.55 10.51 0.39
C LEU A 139 2.77 9.73 1.44
N ASN A 140 3.39 8.73 2.06
CA ASN A 140 2.79 7.98 3.17
C ASN A 140 2.56 8.87 4.40
N ALA A 141 3.52 9.74 4.73
CA ALA A 141 3.37 10.70 5.83
C ALA A 141 2.23 11.69 5.57
N LEU A 142 2.11 12.22 4.35
CA LEU A 142 1.01 13.09 3.95
C LEU A 142 -0.34 12.37 4.01
N ALA A 143 -0.42 11.15 3.49
CA ALA A 143 -1.63 10.33 3.56
C ALA A 143 -2.02 10.03 5.02
N ALA A 144 -1.06 9.74 5.89
CA ALA A 144 -1.29 9.51 7.31
C ALA A 144 -1.81 10.78 8.01
N LEU A 145 -1.25 11.95 7.69
CA LEU A 145 -1.70 13.23 8.23
C LEU A 145 -3.15 13.54 7.80
N LEU A 146 -3.47 13.38 6.51
CA LEU A 146 -4.82 13.57 6.00
C LEU A 146 -5.80 12.59 6.65
N THR A 147 -5.40 11.33 6.83
CA THR A 147 -6.19 10.32 7.52
C THR A 147 -6.46 10.73 8.97
N LEU A 148 -5.44 11.22 9.69
CA LEU A 148 -5.58 11.70 11.06
C LEU A 148 -6.56 12.89 11.15
N MET A 149 -6.48 13.82 10.19
CA MET A 149 -7.42 14.94 10.10
C MET A 149 -8.86 14.45 9.90
N LEU A 150 -9.09 13.51 8.98
CA LEU A 150 -10.41 12.94 8.75
C LEU A 150 -10.95 12.18 9.97
N VAL A 151 -10.10 11.44 10.66
CA VAL A 151 -10.44 10.75 11.92
C VAL A 151 -10.83 11.76 12.99
N ALA A 152 -10.09 12.87 13.13
CA ALA A 152 -10.41 13.92 14.08
C ALA A 152 -11.77 14.58 13.76
N VAL A 153 -12.04 14.89 12.50
CA VAL A 153 -13.33 15.44 12.05
C VAL A 153 -14.48 14.47 12.31
N ALA A 154 -14.29 13.18 12.00
CA ALA A 154 -15.28 12.15 12.29
C ALA A 154 -15.55 12.02 13.80
N GLY A 155 -14.50 12.01 14.62
CA GLY A 155 -14.60 11.99 16.07
C GLY A 155 -15.32 13.21 16.65
N MET A 156 -15.06 14.41 16.11
CA MET A 156 -15.81 15.63 16.47
C MET A 156 -17.29 15.54 16.09
N GLY A 157 -17.61 14.93 14.95
CA GLY A 157 -18.99 14.66 14.54
C GLY A 157 -19.72 13.76 15.54
N VAL A 158 -19.09 12.66 15.95
CA VAL A 158 -19.64 11.77 16.98
C VAL A 158 -19.76 12.49 18.32
N LEU A 159 -18.74 13.25 18.73
CA LEU A 159 -18.79 14.05 19.95
C LEU A 159 -20.02 14.96 19.95
N ASN A 160 -20.25 15.72 18.88
CA ASN A 160 -21.40 16.62 18.79
C ASN A 160 -22.73 15.88 18.85
N MET A 161 -22.85 14.74 18.16
CA MET A 161 -24.02 13.86 18.24
C MET A 161 -24.29 13.43 19.70
N VAL A 162 -23.27 12.92 20.38
CA VAL A 162 -23.42 12.41 21.76
C VAL A 162 -23.74 13.55 22.73
N VAL A 163 -23.15 14.72 22.56
CA VAL A 163 -23.47 15.91 23.36
C VAL A 163 -24.95 16.26 23.24
N LEU A 164 -25.51 16.24 22.02
CA LEU A 164 -26.93 16.51 21.78
C LEU A 164 -27.82 15.42 22.39
N ASP A 165 -27.55 14.14 22.14
CA ASP A 165 -28.31 13.01 22.71
C ASP A 165 -28.29 13.03 24.25
N THR A 166 -27.13 13.32 24.84
CA THR A 166 -27.01 13.42 26.30
C THR A 166 -27.81 14.61 26.85
N ARG A 167 -27.82 15.75 26.14
CA ARG A 167 -28.57 16.96 26.52
C ARG A 167 -30.08 16.72 26.52
N GLU A 168 -30.59 16.04 25.51
CA GLU A 168 -32.01 15.68 25.42
C GLU A 168 -32.44 14.74 26.57
N ARG A 169 -31.52 13.86 26.99
CA ARG A 169 -31.76 12.85 28.04
C ARG A 169 -31.32 13.27 29.45
N VAL A 170 -31.01 14.55 29.69
CA VAL A 170 -30.49 15.02 31.01
C VAL A 170 -31.46 14.69 32.15
N ARG A 171 -32.77 14.87 31.93
CA ARG A 171 -33.80 14.59 32.95
C ARG A 171 -33.83 13.11 33.31
N ASP A 172 -33.82 12.25 32.31
CA ASP A 172 -33.86 10.80 32.49
C ASP A 172 -32.61 10.30 33.22
N LEU A 173 -31.42 10.80 32.83
CA LEU A 173 -30.16 10.52 33.53
C LEU A 173 -30.18 11.02 34.98
N GLY A 174 -30.80 12.17 35.23
CA GLY A 174 -31.01 12.69 36.58
C GLY A 174 -31.87 11.78 37.46
N ILE A 175 -32.95 11.22 36.90
CA ILE A 175 -33.83 10.26 37.58
C ILE A 175 -33.06 8.97 37.90
N HIS A 176 -32.32 8.41 36.95
CA HIS A 176 -31.54 7.19 37.17
C HIS A 176 -30.46 7.39 38.24
N LYS A 177 -29.78 8.56 38.25
CA LYS A 177 -28.84 8.92 39.32
C LYS A 177 -29.50 9.04 40.68
N ALA A 178 -30.72 9.58 40.76
CA ALA A 178 -31.48 9.64 42.02
C ALA A 178 -31.88 8.25 42.54
N LEU A 179 -32.05 7.27 41.64
CA LEU A 179 -32.30 5.87 41.98
C LEU A 179 -31.01 5.08 42.32
N GLY A 180 -29.84 5.73 42.32
CA GLY A 180 -28.57 5.12 42.73
C GLY A 180 -27.64 4.69 41.59
N MET A 181 -27.88 5.12 40.35
CA MET A 181 -26.97 4.85 39.23
C MET A 181 -25.58 5.44 39.47
N THR A 182 -24.55 4.60 39.37
CA THR A 182 -23.15 5.01 39.55
C THR A 182 -22.63 5.80 38.33
N PRO A 183 -21.60 6.66 38.51
CA PRO A 183 -20.97 7.37 37.39
C PRO A 183 -20.44 6.45 36.28
N TRP A 184 -19.94 5.27 36.64
CA TRP A 184 -19.43 4.28 35.68
C TRP A 184 -20.56 3.68 34.84
N GLN A 185 -21.72 3.39 35.45
CA GLN A 185 -22.90 2.96 34.70
C GLN A 185 -23.38 4.03 33.72
N THR A 186 -23.31 5.33 34.09
CA THR A 186 -23.66 6.43 33.18
C THR A 186 -22.73 6.46 31.97
N THR A 187 -21.41 6.37 32.19
CA THR A 187 -20.42 6.33 31.11
C THR A 187 -20.66 5.14 30.18
N THR A 188 -20.86 3.94 30.73
CA THR A 188 -21.09 2.73 29.92
C THR A 188 -22.37 2.83 29.11
N MET A 189 -23.44 3.42 29.66
CA MET A 189 -24.68 3.64 28.92
C MET A 189 -24.47 4.59 27.72
N VAL A 190 -23.73 5.69 27.91
CA VAL A 190 -23.44 6.64 26.83
C VAL A 190 -22.50 6.03 25.78
N ILE A 191 -21.50 5.24 26.19
CA ILE A 191 -20.63 4.55 25.22
C ILE A 191 -21.43 3.48 24.46
N ALA A 192 -22.36 2.78 25.13
CA ALA A 192 -23.19 1.77 24.49
C ALA A 192 -24.08 2.36 23.39
N SER A 193 -24.56 3.61 23.55
CA SER A 193 -25.41 4.26 22.54
C SER A 193 -24.69 4.50 21.21
N VAL A 194 -23.36 4.65 21.22
CA VAL A 194 -22.57 4.87 19.99
C VAL A 194 -22.04 3.60 19.34
N ILE A 195 -22.18 2.42 19.99
CA ILE A 195 -21.66 1.16 19.45
C ILE A 195 -22.31 0.84 18.10
N VAL A 196 -23.64 0.94 18.04
CA VAL A 196 -24.39 0.64 16.80
C VAL A 196 -23.93 1.58 15.68
N THR A 197 -23.90 2.88 15.96
CA THR A 197 -23.46 3.92 15.01
C THR A 197 -22.04 3.65 14.51
N GLY A 198 -21.10 3.35 15.41
CA GLY A 198 -19.71 3.05 15.09
C GLY A 198 -19.55 1.78 14.25
N LEU A 199 -20.29 0.71 14.57
CA LEU A 199 -20.29 -0.53 13.80
C LEU A 199 -20.89 -0.33 12.40
N THR A 200 -22.03 0.35 12.28
CA THR A 200 -22.63 0.64 10.97
C THR A 200 -21.74 1.57 10.14
N GLY A 201 -21.15 2.59 10.76
CA GLY A 201 -20.22 3.50 10.10
C GLY A 201 -18.97 2.80 9.61
N GLY A 202 -18.38 1.93 10.44
CA GLY A 202 -17.24 1.09 10.07
C GLY A 202 -17.57 0.11 8.95
N ALA A 203 -18.71 -0.58 9.01
CA ALA A 203 -19.13 -1.52 7.98
C ALA A 203 -19.34 -0.84 6.62
N ILE A 204 -20.08 0.27 6.60
CA ILE A 204 -20.37 1.02 5.37
C ILE A 204 -19.09 1.70 4.86
N GLY A 205 -18.32 2.35 5.73
CA GLY A 205 -17.10 3.06 5.39
C GLY A 205 -16.04 2.14 4.80
N THR A 206 -15.78 0.99 5.44
CA THR A 206 -14.82 0.00 4.92
C THR A 206 -15.28 -0.56 3.58
N SER A 207 -16.56 -0.91 3.44
CA SER A 207 -17.10 -1.45 2.18
C SER A 207 -16.98 -0.44 1.03
N ALA A 208 -17.36 0.82 1.29
CA ALA A 208 -17.26 1.90 0.32
C ALA A 208 -15.80 2.23 -0.02
N GLY A 209 -14.90 2.25 0.98
CA GLY A 209 -13.47 2.50 0.78
C GLY A 209 -12.81 1.45 -0.10
N VAL A 210 -13.13 0.16 0.12
CA VAL A 210 -12.63 -0.94 -0.72
C VAL A 210 -13.17 -0.83 -2.15
N ALA A 211 -14.46 -0.53 -2.31
CA ALA A 211 -15.05 -0.33 -3.63
C ALA A 211 -14.36 0.83 -4.38
N LEU A 212 -14.12 1.95 -3.69
CA LEU A 212 -13.43 3.11 -4.26
C LEU A 212 -11.98 2.78 -4.63
N HIS A 213 -11.24 2.09 -3.76
CA HIS A 213 -9.87 1.65 -4.02
C HIS A 213 -9.77 0.81 -5.29
N ARG A 214 -10.70 -0.16 -5.47
CA ARG A 214 -10.75 -1.04 -6.63
C ARG A 214 -11.05 -0.31 -7.95
N VAL A 215 -11.58 0.90 -7.90
CA VAL A 215 -11.84 1.73 -9.09
C VAL A 215 -10.73 2.74 -9.32
N VAL A 216 -10.31 3.45 -8.27
CA VAL A 216 -9.37 4.58 -8.37
C VAL A 216 -7.95 4.10 -8.63
N VAL A 217 -7.48 3.05 -7.95
CA VAL A 217 -6.09 2.60 -8.07
C VAL A 217 -5.76 2.09 -9.48
N PRO A 218 -6.59 1.22 -10.11
CA PRO A 218 -6.35 0.82 -11.49
C PRO A 218 -6.46 1.99 -12.48
N ALA A 219 -7.38 2.92 -12.26
CA ALA A 219 -7.53 4.10 -13.11
C ALA A 219 -6.29 5.01 -13.04
N MET A 220 -5.71 5.22 -11.85
CA MET A 220 -4.47 5.96 -11.68
C MET A 220 -3.29 5.25 -12.36
N GLY A 221 -3.18 3.92 -12.18
CA GLY A 221 -2.17 3.11 -12.84
C GLY A 221 -2.24 3.22 -14.37
N HIS A 222 -3.44 3.04 -14.93
CA HIS A 222 -3.66 3.14 -16.37
C HIS A 222 -3.26 4.51 -16.93
N ASN A 223 -3.62 5.61 -16.25
CA ASN A 223 -3.21 6.95 -16.65
C ASN A 223 -1.69 7.18 -16.54
N ALA A 224 -1.02 6.46 -15.64
CA ALA A 224 0.44 6.48 -15.52
C ALA A 224 1.14 5.52 -16.49
N GLY A 225 0.40 4.76 -17.31
CA GLY A 225 0.92 3.73 -18.22
C GLY A 225 1.32 2.43 -17.53
N ILE A 226 0.94 2.25 -16.27
CA ILE A 226 1.30 1.10 -15.43
C ILE A 226 0.10 0.16 -15.33
N THR A 227 0.26 -1.09 -15.78
CA THR A 227 -0.74 -2.14 -15.56
C THR A 227 -0.48 -2.80 -14.21
N LEU A 228 -1.35 -2.57 -13.22
CA LEU A 228 -1.20 -3.22 -11.90
C LEU A 228 -1.79 -4.63 -11.95
N PRO A 229 -1.02 -5.67 -11.60
CA PRO A 229 -1.54 -7.02 -11.41
C PRO A 229 -2.58 -7.08 -10.28
N VAL A 230 -3.51 -8.02 -10.37
CA VAL A 230 -4.55 -8.24 -9.34
C VAL A 230 -3.91 -8.56 -7.99
N THR A 231 -2.81 -9.34 -7.95
CA THR A 231 -2.10 -9.71 -6.71
C THR A 231 -1.56 -8.50 -5.96
N VAL A 232 -1.05 -7.49 -6.66
CA VAL A 232 -0.56 -6.24 -6.05
C VAL A 232 -1.71 -5.40 -5.48
N THR A 233 -2.90 -5.51 -6.08
CA THR A 233 -4.08 -4.74 -5.64
C THR A 233 -4.93 -5.45 -4.57
N ASP A 234 -4.71 -6.75 -4.33
CA ASP A 234 -5.46 -7.55 -3.37
C ASP A 234 -4.83 -7.49 -1.95
N VAL A 235 -4.68 -6.26 -1.46
CA VAL A 235 -4.05 -5.96 -0.16
C VAL A 235 -5.00 -6.21 1.02
N TYR A 236 -6.30 -6.36 0.75
CA TYR A 236 -7.35 -6.43 1.76
C TYR A 236 -7.62 -7.86 2.23
N GLN A 237 -6.73 -8.39 3.05
CA GLN A 237 -7.00 -9.65 3.75
C GLN A 237 -8.23 -9.51 4.67
N PRO A 238 -9.01 -10.59 4.88
CA PRO A 238 -10.22 -10.56 5.70
C PRO A 238 -10.00 -9.99 7.11
N ALA A 239 -8.86 -10.33 7.73
CA ALA A 239 -8.47 -9.81 9.04
C ALA A 239 -8.21 -8.30 9.02
N GLY A 240 -7.57 -7.79 7.97
CA GLY A 240 -7.33 -6.36 7.79
C GLY A 240 -8.63 -5.58 7.62
N LEU A 241 -9.58 -6.11 6.85
CA LEU A 241 -10.91 -5.51 6.68
C LEU A 241 -11.71 -5.47 7.98
N ALA A 242 -11.66 -6.53 8.78
CA ALA A 242 -12.28 -6.54 10.10
C ALA A 242 -11.67 -5.45 11.00
N LEU A 243 -10.34 -5.30 10.98
CA LEU A 243 -9.63 -4.32 11.78
C LEU A 243 -9.95 -2.88 11.34
N LEU A 244 -10.03 -2.62 10.03
CA LEU A 244 -10.51 -1.36 9.44
C LEU A 244 -11.96 -1.06 9.87
N GLY A 245 -12.85 -2.05 9.81
CA GLY A 245 -14.24 -1.91 10.27
C GLY A 245 -14.34 -1.57 11.75
N LEU A 246 -13.54 -2.23 12.60
CA LEU A 246 -13.43 -1.91 14.03
C LEU A 246 -12.86 -0.51 14.29
N GLY A 247 -12.11 0.06 13.34
CA GLY A 247 -11.68 1.46 13.38
C GLY A 247 -12.86 2.42 13.50
N GLY A 248 -13.97 2.17 12.81
CA GLY A 248 -15.19 2.98 12.93
C GLY A 248 -15.77 2.97 14.35
N LEU A 249 -15.80 1.79 14.99
CA LEU A 249 -16.20 1.64 16.39
C LEU A 249 -15.23 2.36 17.34
N LEU A 250 -13.92 2.23 17.11
CA LEU A 250 -12.89 2.92 17.89
C LEU A 250 -13.11 4.44 17.85
N ILE A 251 -13.30 5.02 16.65
CA ILE A 251 -13.53 6.45 16.47
C ILE A 251 -14.80 6.90 17.22
N ALA A 252 -15.87 6.10 17.13
CA ALA A 252 -17.12 6.42 17.80
C ALA A 252 -16.97 6.43 19.34
N ILE A 253 -16.28 5.42 19.89
CA ILE A 253 -15.98 5.35 21.33
C ILE A 253 -15.12 6.55 21.74
N LEU A 254 -14.03 6.83 21.02
CA LEU A 254 -13.13 7.95 21.32
C LEU A 254 -13.87 9.30 21.32
N GLY A 255 -14.73 9.54 20.33
CA GLY A 255 -15.56 10.74 20.27
C GLY A 255 -16.56 10.86 21.42
N ALA A 256 -17.09 9.72 21.93
CA ALA A 256 -18.05 9.68 23.02
C ALA A 256 -17.42 9.76 24.42
N LEU A 257 -16.12 9.46 24.59
CA LEU A 257 -15.48 9.42 25.91
C LEU A 257 -15.58 10.76 26.68
N LEU A 258 -15.35 11.87 25.98
CA LEU A 258 -15.44 13.21 26.57
C LEU A 258 -16.85 13.53 27.09
N PRO A 259 -17.91 13.48 26.26
CA PRO A 259 -19.26 13.75 26.73
C PRO A 259 -19.77 12.72 27.73
N ALA A 260 -19.40 11.44 27.62
CA ALA A 260 -19.74 10.42 28.60
C ALA A 260 -19.18 10.75 29.99
N GLY A 261 -17.93 11.22 30.06
CA GLY A 261 -17.33 11.70 31.30
C GLY A 261 -18.02 12.93 31.88
N TRP A 262 -18.45 13.87 31.03
CA TRP A 262 -19.23 15.04 31.46
C TRP A 262 -20.61 14.65 32.00
N ALA A 263 -21.29 13.71 31.34
CA ALA A 263 -22.58 13.16 31.76
C ALA A 263 -22.47 12.45 33.12
N ALA A 264 -21.39 11.70 33.34
CA ALA A 264 -21.15 11.03 34.61
C ALA A 264 -20.92 12.02 35.76
N ARG A 265 -20.18 13.11 35.51
CA ARG A 265 -19.80 14.11 36.54
C ARG A 265 -20.83 15.20 36.82
N THR A 266 -21.86 15.34 36.00
CA THR A 266 -22.90 16.37 36.22
C THR A 266 -23.69 16.06 37.49
N ARG A 267 -23.67 17.01 38.44
CA ARG A 267 -24.34 16.91 39.75
C ARG A 267 -25.84 17.14 39.61
N THR A 268 -26.63 16.24 40.17
CA THR A 268 -28.11 16.21 40.17
C THR A 268 -28.76 17.51 40.66
N ALA A 269 -28.10 18.26 41.55
CA ALA A 269 -28.63 19.50 42.11
C ALA A 269 -28.76 20.67 41.12
N VAL A 270 -28.07 20.65 39.97
CA VAL A 270 -28.18 21.69 38.94
C VAL A 270 -29.37 21.44 38.00
N ALA A 271 -29.76 20.18 37.81
CA ALA A 271 -30.83 19.81 36.88
C ALA A 271 -32.25 20.16 37.37
N LEU A 272 -32.41 20.45 38.67
CA LEU A 272 -33.69 20.80 39.30
C LEU A 272 -33.81 22.30 39.66
N ARG A 273 -32.81 23.12 39.35
CA ARG A 273 -32.77 24.56 39.72
C ARG A 273 -32.79 25.52 38.54
N THR A 274 -33.02 25.02 37.33
CA THR A 274 -33.19 25.84 36.13
C THR A 274 -34.64 26.07 35.73
N GLU A 275 -35.58 25.85 36.66
CA GLU A 275 -36.91 26.49 36.66
C GLU A 275 -37.04 27.36 37.91
#